data_AF-A6KS32-F1
#
_entry.id   AF-A6KS32-F1
#
_cell.length_a   1.000
_cell.length_b   1.000
_cell.length_c   1.000
_cell.angle_alpha   90.00
_cell.angle_beta   90.00
_cell.angle_gamma   90.00
#
_symmetry.space_group_name_H-M   'P 1'
#
loop_
_entity.id
_entity.type
_entity.pdbx_description
1 polymer ?
#
loop_
_entity_poly.entity_id
_entity_poly.type
_entity_poly.pdbx_seq_one_letter_code
_entity_poly.pdbx_strand_id
1 'polypeptide(L)' 'MPMISPYTQYASMINKATPYNYPVPVRDNGNMPDVPSHPQEPLGPSLEWLKNL' A
#
# COMPACT_ATOMS: atom_id res chain seq x y z
N MET A 1 -4.76 -22.44 -13.56
CA MET A 1 -5.89 -21.54 -13.90
C MET A 1 -5.82 -20.28 -13.04
N PRO A 2 -5.12 -19.22 -13.50
CA PRO A 2 -5.00 -17.96 -12.75
C PRO A 2 -6.36 -17.26 -12.54
N MET A 3 -7.32 -17.45 -13.45
CA MET A 3 -8.66 -16.86 -13.35
C MET A 3 -9.52 -17.43 -12.20
N ILE A 4 -9.18 -18.60 -11.66
CA ILE A 4 -9.98 -19.32 -10.65
C ILE A 4 -9.28 -19.32 -9.28
N SER A 5 -7.98 -18.98 -9.24
CA SER A 5 -7.22 -19.02 -8.00
C SER A 5 -7.55 -17.80 -7.12
N PRO A 6 -7.95 -17.99 -5.85
CA PRO A 6 -8.16 -16.89 -4.92
C PRO A 6 -6.85 -16.14 -4.60
N TYR A 7 -5.69 -16.79 -4.79
CA TYR A 7 -4.38 -16.22 -4.46
C TYR A 7 -3.78 -15.33 -5.55
N THR A 8 -4.33 -15.37 -6.77
CA THR A 8 -3.79 -14.56 -7.87
C THR A 8 -3.93 -13.06 -7.62
N GLN A 9 -4.91 -12.63 -6.81
CA GLN A 9 -5.06 -11.23 -6.39
C GLN A 9 -3.91 -10.77 -5.49
N TYR A 10 -3.52 -11.59 -4.50
CA TYR A 10 -2.41 -11.27 -3.59
C TYR A 10 -1.07 -11.13 -4.33
N ALA A 11 -0.84 -11.92 -5.37
CA ALA A 11 0.35 -11.77 -6.21
C ALA A 11 0.43 -10.37 -6.86
N SER A 12 -0.70 -9.84 -7.35
CA SER A 12 -0.76 -8.47 -7.88
C SER A 12 -0.55 -7.42 -6.78
N MET A 13 -1.15 -7.62 -5.60
CA MET A 13 -1.03 -6.70 -4.46
C MET A 13 0.41 -6.62 -3.95
N ILE A 14 1.12 -7.75 -3.83
CA ILE A 14 2.54 -7.81 -3.40
C ILE A 14 3.42 -7.00 -4.35
N ASN A 15 3.22 -7.18 -5.66
CA ASN A 15 4.00 -6.45 -6.67
C ASN A 15 3.78 -4.93 -6.59
N LYS A 16 2.56 -4.47 -6.27
CA LYS A 16 2.26 -3.05 -6.07
C LYS A 16 2.83 -2.50 -4.76
N ALA A 17 2.83 -3.32 -3.70
CA ALA A 17 3.31 -2.94 -2.38
C ALA A 17 4.84 -2.87 -2.29
N THR A 18 5.57 -3.41 -3.26
CA THR A 18 7.04 -3.46 -3.25
C THR A 18 7.62 -2.14 -3.79
N PRO A 19 8.25 -1.30 -2.94
CA PRO A 19 8.74 0.00 -3.36
C PRO A 19 10.12 -0.12 -4.00
N TYR A 20 10.18 -0.26 -5.33
CA TYR A 20 11.45 -0.21 -6.07
C TYR A 20 12.01 1.20 -6.20
N ASN A 21 11.14 2.21 -6.15
CA ASN A 21 11.48 3.62 -6.18
C ASN A 21 11.22 4.26 -4.83
N TYR A 22 11.97 5.31 -4.52
CA TYR A 22 11.74 6.10 -3.31
C TYR A 22 10.41 6.88 -3.41
N PRO A 23 9.49 6.75 -2.44
CA PRO A 23 8.24 7.51 -2.44
C PRO A 23 8.53 8.97 -2.11
N VAL A 24 8.27 9.86 -3.05
CA VAL A 24 8.49 11.30 -2.88
C VAL A 24 7.32 11.90 -2.08
N PRO A 25 7.58 12.55 -0.93
CA PRO A 25 6.54 13.20 -0.14
C PRO A 25 5.82 14.30 -0.92
N VAL A 26 4.51 14.39 -0.74
CA VAL A 26 3.68 15.43 -1.36
C VAL A 26 3.77 16.72 -0.53
N ARG A 27 3.74 17.87 -1.20
CA ARG A 27 3.64 19.17 -0.52
C ARG A 27 2.23 19.36 0.03
N ASP A 28 2.12 19.60 1.32
CA ASP A 28 0.84 19.85 1.99
C ASP A 28 0.19 21.17 1.52
N ASN A 29 -1.11 21.11 1.25
CA ASN A 29 -1.96 22.26 0.89
C ASN A 29 -2.98 22.62 1.99
N GLY A 30 -2.92 21.94 3.14
CA GLY A 30 -3.81 22.13 4.29
C GLY A 30 -5.11 21.34 4.25
N ASN A 31 -5.40 20.59 3.18
CA ASN A 31 -6.61 19.77 3.05
C ASN A 31 -6.32 18.43 2.35
N MET A 32 -5.47 17.60 2.95
CA MET A 32 -5.17 16.24 2.49
C MET A 32 -5.44 15.19 3.58
N PRO A 33 -6.71 14.85 3.86
CA PRO A 33 -7.06 13.91 4.94
C PRO A 33 -6.62 12.47 4.68
N ASP A 34 -6.28 12.12 3.43
CA ASP A 34 -5.89 10.76 3.03
C ASP A 34 -4.37 10.53 3.02
N VAL A 35 -3.56 11.59 3.15
CA VAL A 35 -2.09 11.51 3.07
C VAL A 35 -1.49 11.55 4.47
N PRO A 36 -0.73 10.53 4.89
CA PRO A 36 -0.08 10.54 6.20
C PRO A 36 1.05 11.57 6.25
N SER A 37 1.18 12.23 7.40
CA SER A 37 2.31 13.12 7.69
C SER A 37 3.54 12.34 8.17
N HIS A 38 3.34 11.13 8.71
CA HIS A 38 4.41 10.27 9.20
C HIS A 38 4.17 8.78 8.88
N PRO A 39 5.20 7.97 8.60
CA PRO A 39 5.03 6.55 8.21
C PRO A 39 4.31 5.65 9.23
N GLN A 40 4.31 6.02 10.50
CA GLN A 40 3.67 5.24 11.58
C GLN A 40 2.20 5.67 11.83
N GLU A 41 1.70 6.67 11.13
CA GLU A 41 0.31 7.05 11.27
C GLU A 41 -0.61 5.89 10.83
N PRO A 42 -1.79 5.74 11.46
CA PRO A 42 -2.78 4.74 11.04
C PRO A 42 -3.35 5.05 9.65
N LEU A 43 -3.05 6.23 9.10
CA LEU A 43 -3.49 6.69 7.80
C LEU A 43 -2.59 6.12 6.69
N GLY A 44 -3.21 5.55 5.66
CA GLY A 44 -2.52 4.99 4.51
C GLY A 44 -2.66 3.46 4.38
N PRO A 45 -2.10 2.87 3.31
CA PRO A 45 -2.24 1.43 3.05
C PRO A 45 -1.35 0.60 3.98
N SER A 46 -1.96 -0.19 4.87
CA SER A 46 -1.22 -1.13 5.73
C SER A 46 -0.93 -2.47 5.04
N LEU A 47 0.16 -3.12 5.45
CA LEU A 47 0.57 -4.44 4.97
C LEU A 47 0.23 -5.56 5.98
N GLU A 48 -0.78 -5.37 6.83
CA GLU A 48 -1.19 -6.38 7.82
C GLU A 48 -1.67 -7.67 7.17
N TRP A 49 -2.41 -7.57 6.06
CA TRP A 49 -2.85 -8.72 5.28
C TRP A 49 -1.68 -9.56 4.76
N LEU A 50 -0.54 -8.94 4.42
CA LEU A 50 0.66 -9.63 3.93
C LEU A 50 1.40 -10.33 5.07
N LYS A 51 1.41 -9.73 6.26
CA LYS A 51 2.00 -10.32 7.46
C LYS A 51 1.22 -11.55 7.95
N ASN A 52 -0.09 -11.55 7.75
CA ASN A 52 -1.01 -12.60 8.21
C ASN A 52 -1.39 -13.61 7.09
N LEU A 53 -0.73 -13.55 5.93
CA LEU A 53 -1.00 -14.41 4.78
C LEU A 53 -0.46 -15.83 4.98
#